data_AF-A0A9D6S8T0-F1
#
_entry.id   AF-A0A9D6S8T0-F1
#
_cell.length_a   1.000
_cell.length_b   1.000
_cell.length_c   1.000
_cell.angle_alpha   90.00
_cell.angle_beta   90.00
_cell.angle_gamma   90.00
#
_symmetry.space_group_name_H-M   'P 1'
#
loop_
_entity.id
_entity.type
_entity.pdbx_description
1 polymer ?
#
loop_
_entity_poly.entity_id
_entity_poly.type
_entity_poly.pdbx_seq_one_letter_code
_entity_poly.pdbx_strand_id
1 'polypeptide(L)'
;MKPELWPLWQDGERLVAEVPTDLTDYSFLVFPFAKVYEGFLKKLFLAIGAISQQQYDNDRWRVGRALNPQLEREYRHVESVYDRLVEFCQGPILAQTLWEAWKRGRNQVFHFWPGRSRTLILAEAREIIASIERAMEMAMTECKI
;
A
#
# COMPACT_ATOMS: atom_id res chain seq x y z
N MET A 1 9.63 5.03 11.92
CA MET A 1 8.68 3.98 12.39
C MET A 1 9.09 2.62 11.84
N LYS A 2 9.37 1.60 12.67
CA LYS A 2 9.60 0.23 12.16
C LYS A 2 8.25 -0.51 12.07
N PRO A 3 7.89 -1.09 10.91
CA PRO A 3 6.68 -1.91 10.80
C PRO A 3 6.78 -3.13 11.73
N GLU A 4 5.68 -3.51 12.39
CA GLU A 4 5.61 -4.75 13.19
C GLU A 4 5.94 -6.00 12.37
N LEU A 5 5.71 -5.90 11.07
CA LEU A 5 5.95 -6.96 10.09
C LEU A 5 7.34 -6.86 9.45
N TRP A 6 8.32 -6.19 10.07
CA TRP A 6 9.68 -6.13 9.53
C TRP A 6 10.30 -7.50 9.20
N PRO A 7 10.13 -8.56 10.01
CA PRO A 7 10.60 -9.89 9.62
C PRO A 7 10.01 -10.38 8.30
N LEU A 8 8.73 -10.08 8.03
CA LEU A 8 8.07 -10.42 6.78
C LEU A 8 8.66 -9.65 5.58
N TRP A 9 9.12 -8.40 5.78
CA TRP A 9 9.85 -7.67 4.76
C TRP A 9 11.14 -8.42 4.39
N GLN A 10 11.91 -8.86 5.39
CA GLN A 10 13.17 -9.60 5.18
C GLN A 10 12.93 -10.93 4.47
N ASP A 11 11.85 -11.64 4.80
CA ASP A 11 11.45 -12.84 4.05
C ASP A 11 11.15 -12.51 2.58
N GLY A 12 10.49 -11.38 2.31
CA GLY A 12 10.27 -10.87 0.95
C GLY A 12 11.56 -10.58 0.20
N GLU A 13 12.53 -9.93 0.84
CA GLU A 13 13.85 -9.66 0.25
C GLU A 13 14.58 -10.96 -0.12
N ARG A 14 14.53 -11.97 0.75
CA ARG A 14 15.09 -13.29 0.48
C ARG A 14 14.41 -13.97 -0.70
N LEU A 15 13.07 -13.95 -0.74
CA LEU A 15 12.33 -14.50 -1.88
C LEU A 15 12.74 -13.82 -3.20
N VAL A 16 12.86 -12.50 -3.21
CA VAL A 16 13.27 -11.73 -4.40
C VAL A 16 14.71 -12.05 -4.82
N ALA A 17 15.60 -12.38 -3.88
CA ALA A 17 16.99 -12.72 -4.17
C ALA A 17 17.15 -14.16 -4.70
N GLU A 18 16.33 -15.09 -4.22
CA GLU A 18 16.47 -16.53 -4.48
C GLU A 18 15.51 -17.07 -5.56
N VAL A 19 14.57 -16.26 -6.04
CA VAL A 19 13.53 -16.71 -6.99
C VAL A 19 14.10 -17.25 -8.31
N PRO A 20 13.62 -18.39 -8.81
CA PRO A 20 13.93 -18.84 -10.18
C PRO A 20 13.48 -17.80 -11.21
N THR A 21 14.29 -17.60 -12.26
CA THR A 21 14.04 -16.56 -13.27
C THR A 21 13.21 -17.03 -14.47
N ASP A 22 12.70 -18.27 -14.44
CA ASP A 22 11.94 -18.92 -15.51
C ASP A 22 10.46 -19.16 -15.16
N LEU A 23 9.97 -18.58 -14.06
CA LEU A 23 8.56 -18.65 -13.69
C LEU A 23 7.66 -17.82 -14.63
N THR A 24 6.41 -18.26 -14.77
CA THR A 24 5.42 -17.56 -15.61
C THR A 24 4.76 -16.37 -14.91
N ASP A 25 4.85 -16.28 -13.57
CA ASP A 25 4.24 -15.23 -12.78
C ASP A 25 5.02 -14.98 -11.48
N TYR A 26 5.37 -13.71 -11.24
CA TYR A 26 6.12 -13.22 -10.08
C TYR A 26 5.25 -12.43 -9.10
N SER A 27 3.93 -12.42 -9.29
CA SER A 27 2.97 -11.72 -8.43
C SER A 27 3.17 -12.02 -6.94
N PHE A 28 3.52 -13.27 -6.61
CA PHE A 28 3.74 -13.72 -5.24
C PHE A 28 4.89 -13.01 -4.52
N LEU A 29 5.88 -12.48 -5.25
CA LEU A 29 6.99 -11.73 -4.66
C LEU A 29 6.53 -10.42 -4.03
N VAL A 30 5.43 -9.84 -4.50
CA VAL A 30 4.91 -8.57 -4.02
C VAL A 30 4.22 -8.73 -2.65
N PHE A 31 3.75 -9.94 -2.31
CA PHE A 31 2.83 -10.17 -1.18
C PHE A 31 3.40 -9.74 0.18
N PRO A 32 4.67 -10.07 0.53
CA PRO A 32 5.24 -9.68 1.82
C PRO A 32 5.29 -8.16 1.96
N PHE A 33 5.76 -7.47 0.92
CA PHE A 33 5.88 -6.01 0.87
C PHE A 33 4.51 -5.32 0.94
N ALA A 34 3.52 -5.80 0.19
CA ALA A 34 2.16 -5.27 0.21
C ALA A 34 1.51 -5.39 1.61
N LYS A 35 1.77 -6.50 2.32
CA LYS A 35 1.24 -6.72 3.68
C LYS A 35 1.93 -5.82 4.71
N VAL A 36 3.25 -5.68 4.63
CA VAL A 36 4.01 -4.73 5.46
C VAL A 36 3.51 -3.30 5.22
N TYR A 37 3.30 -2.94 3.96
CA TYR A 37 2.82 -1.63 3.56
C TYR A 37 1.41 -1.33 4.07
N GLU A 38 0.48 -2.29 4.02
CA GLU A 38 -0.87 -2.10 4.58
C GLU A 38 -0.82 -1.84 6.10
N GLY A 39 0.06 -2.53 6.83
CA GLY A 39 0.32 -2.27 8.24
C GLY A 39 0.96 -0.89 8.49
N PHE A 40 1.95 -0.50 7.68
CA PHE A 40 2.55 0.83 7.70
C PHE A 40 1.49 1.92 7.50
N LEU A 41 0.64 1.80 6.49
CA LEU A 41 -0.42 2.77 6.19
C LEU A 41 -1.38 2.93 7.36
N LYS A 42 -1.85 1.83 7.96
CA LYS A 42 -2.73 1.89 9.13
C LYS A 42 -2.08 2.68 10.29
N LYS A 43 -0.80 2.42 10.58
CA LYS A 43 -0.07 3.14 11.63
C LYS A 43 0.15 4.60 11.30
N LEU A 44 0.52 4.91 10.07
CA LEU A 44 0.64 6.27 9.55
C LEU A 44 -0.66 7.05 9.75
N PHE A 45 -1.79 6.47 9.31
CA PHE A 45 -3.08 7.14 9.39
C PHE A 45 -3.51 7.38 10.84
N LEU A 46 -3.21 6.45 11.75
CA LEU A 46 -3.46 6.64 13.17
C LEU A 46 -2.56 7.76 13.74
N ALA A 47 -1.27 7.75 13.40
CA ALA A 47 -0.29 8.71 13.91
C ALA A 47 -0.61 10.16 13.51
N ILE A 48 -1.14 10.38 12.31
CA ILE A 48 -1.55 11.71 11.84
C ILE A 48 -3.01 12.07 12.22
N GLY A 49 -3.71 11.20 12.97
CA GLY A 49 -5.11 11.40 13.36
C GLY A 49 -6.12 11.24 12.22
N ALA A 50 -5.71 10.70 11.06
CA ALA A 50 -6.60 10.45 9.94
C ALA A 50 -7.56 9.28 10.18
N ILE A 51 -7.28 8.41 11.15
CA ILE A 51 -8.22 7.40 11.67
C ILE A 51 -8.18 7.35 13.20
N SER A 52 -9.27 6.88 13.82
CA SER A 52 -9.32 6.65 15.27
C SER A 52 -8.70 5.30 15.66
N GLN A 53 -8.39 5.11 16.95
CA GLN A 53 -7.95 3.83 17.49
C GLN A 53 -8.97 2.71 17.20
N GLN A 54 -10.27 3.00 17.34
CA GLN A 54 -11.35 2.06 17.01
C GLN A 54 -11.30 1.62 15.54
N GLN A 55 -10.97 2.53 14.60
CA GLN A 55 -10.82 2.19 13.18
C GLN A 55 -9.55 1.38 12.92
N TYR A 56 -8.45 1.69 13.62
CA TYR A 56 -7.20 0.96 13.53
C TYR A 56 -7.37 -0.52 13.93
N ASP A 57 -8.03 -0.76 15.07
CA ASP A 57 -8.30 -2.08 15.65
C ASP A 57 -9.41 -2.87 14.93
N ASN A 58 -10.16 -2.22 14.02
CA ASN A 58 -11.28 -2.86 13.33
C ASN A 58 -10.80 -3.65 12.09
N ASP A 59 -10.94 -4.97 12.13
CA ASP A 59 -10.60 -5.88 11.01
C ASP A 59 -11.43 -5.65 9.74
N ARG A 60 -12.60 -5.02 9.85
CA ARG A 60 -13.45 -4.69 8.70
C ARG A 60 -13.09 -3.35 8.07
N TRP A 61 -12.30 -2.52 8.74
CA TRP A 61 -11.86 -1.25 8.18
C TRP A 61 -10.83 -1.51 7.07
N ARG A 62 -11.04 -0.89 5.90
CA ARG A 62 -10.29 -1.19 4.67
C ARG A 62 -9.45 0.02 4.25
N VAL A 63 -8.13 -0.12 4.27
CA VAL A 63 -7.17 0.87 3.73
C VAL A 63 -7.58 1.29 2.32
N GLY A 64 -7.86 0.33 1.46
CA GLY A 64 -8.22 0.59 0.06
C GLY A 64 -9.46 1.44 -0.16
N ARG A 65 -10.45 1.36 0.74
CA ARG A 65 -11.66 2.20 0.65
C ARG A 65 -11.36 3.62 1.10
N ALA A 66 -10.69 3.76 2.25
CA ALA A 66 -10.40 5.05 2.86
C ALA A 66 -9.37 5.88 2.07
N LEU A 67 -8.42 5.22 1.42
CA LEU A 67 -7.37 5.86 0.62
C LEU A 67 -7.78 6.09 -0.84
N ASN A 68 -8.99 5.70 -1.26
CA ASN A 68 -9.44 5.84 -2.63
C ASN A 68 -9.80 7.31 -2.95
N PRO A 69 -9.13 7.99 -3.91
CA PRO A 69 -9.46 9.35 -4.32
C PRO A 69 -10.82 9.48 -5.00
N GLN A 70 -11.42 8.36 -5.41
CA GLN A 70 -12.73 8.27 -6.06
C GLN A 70 -13.80 7.72 -5.11
N LEU A 71 -13.59 7.81 -3.79
CA LEU A 71 -14.59 7.42 -2.81
C LEU A 71 -15.90 8.20 -3.07
N GLU A 72 -17.03 7.48 -3.02
CA GLU A 72 -18.35 8.04 -3.29
C GLU A 72 -18.65 9.22 -2.35
N ARG A 73 -19.34 10.23 -2.89
CA ARG A 73 -19.52 11.53 -2.22
C ARG A 73 -20.14 11.40 -0.83
N GLU A 74 -21.06 10.46 -0.65
CA GLU A 74 -21.74 10.21 0.63
C GLU A 74 -20.81 9.70 1.74
N TYR A 75 -19.75 8.96 1.39
CA TYR A 75 -18.76 8.45 2.35
C TYR A 75 -17.52 9.34 2.46
N ARG A 76 -17.21 10.12 1.42
CA ARG A 76 -15.96 10.87 1.29
C ARG A 76 -15.70 11.82 2.47
N HIS A 77 -16.71 12.59 2.89
CA HIS A 77 -16.56 13.55 3.98
C HIS A 77 -16.21 12.90 5.34
N VAL A 78 -16.61 11.64 5.55
CA VAL A 78 -16.48 10.96 6.84
C VAL A 78 -15.29 10.00 6.86
N GLU A 79 -15.01 9.35 5.73
CA GLU A 79 -14.11 8.20 5.68
C GLU A 79 -12.83 8.43 4.85
N SER A 80 -12.75 9.52 4.08
CA SER A 80 -11.64 9.75 3.16
C SER A 80 -10.36 10.11 3.91
N VAL A 81 -9.52 9.10 4.13
CA VAL A 81 -8.12 9.29 4.56
C VAL A 81 -7.34 9.99 3.47
N TYR A 82 -7.67 9.76 2.19
CA TYR A 82 -7.06 10.47 1.07
C TYR A 82 -7.18 11.99 1.24
N ASP A 83 -8.38 12.52 1.49
CA ASP A 83 -8.57 13.97 1.61
C ASP A 83 -7.90 14.50 2.89
N ARG A 84 -7.93 13.74 3.99
CA ARG A 84 -7.22 14.11 5.23
C ARG A 84 -5.71 14.20 5.03
N LEU A 85 -5.12 13.31 4.22
CA LEU A 85 -3.71 13.39 3.84
C LEU A 85 -3.41 14.61 2.98
N VAL A 86 -4.29 14.91 2.01
CA VAL A 86 -4.15 16.11 1.16
C VAL A 86 -4.14 17.38 2.02
N GLU A 87 -5.03 17.46 3.00
CA GLU A 87 -5.11 18.58 3.93
C GLU A 87 -3.88 18.64 4.85
N PHE A 88 -3.50 17.52 5.47
CA PHE A 88 -2.37 17.44 6.39
C PHE A 88 -1.03 17.79 5.73
N CYS A 89 -0.77 17.24 4.53
CA CYS A 89 0.47 17.48 3.78
C CYS A 89 0.38 18.67 2.82
N GLN A 90 -0.73 19.43 2.85
CA GLN A 90 -0.96 20.60 1.99
C GLN A 90 -0.77 20.34 0.50
N GLY A 91 -1.15 19.14 0.04
CA GLY A 91 -1.01 18.76 -1.37
C GLY A 91 -1.36 17.29 -1.65
N PRO A 92 -1.76 16.96 -2.89
CA PRO A 92 -2.23 15.63 -3.23
C PRO A 92 -1.12 14.63 -3.53
N ILE A 93 0.13 15.07 -3.66
CA ILE A 93 1.24 14.25 -4.16
C ILE A 93 1.44 13.01 -3.28
N LEU A 94 1.53 13.19 -1.96
CA LEU A 94 1.69 12.08 -1.04
C LEU A 94 0.48 11.14 -1.08
N ALA A 95 -0.73 11.69 -0.93
CA ALA A 95 -1.96 10.89 -0.89
C ALA A 95 -2.13 10.03 -2.15
N GLN A 96 -1.86 10.61 -3.33
CA GLN A 96 -1.90 9.91 -4.62
C GLN A 96 -0.79 8.86 -4.75
N THR A 97 0.42 9.17 -4.28
CA THR A 97 1.54 8.22 -4.29
C THR A 97 1.22 7.00 -3.44
N LEU A 98 0.69 7.21 -2.23
CA LEU A 98 0.29 6.13 -1.33
C LEU A 98 -0.83 5.27 -1.93
N TRP A 99 -1.85 5.94 -2.51
CA TRP A 99 -2.96 5.25 -3.17
C TRP A 99 -2.48 4.38 -4.34
N GLU A 100 -1.67 4.91 -5.24
CA GLU A 100 -1.22 4.18 -6.42
C GLU A 100 -0.31 3.01 -6.06
N ALA A 101 0.57 3.16 -5.06
CA ALA A 101 1.37 2.06 -4.54
C ALA A 101 0.48 0.94 -3.96
N TRP A 102 -0.52 1.29 -3.14
CA TRP A 102 -1.45 0.30 -2.57
C TRP A 102 -2.29 -0.37 -3.67
N LYS A 103 -2.81 0.40 -4.63
CA LYS A 103 -3.63 -0.09 -5.73
C LYS A 103 -2.84 -1.05 -6.61
N ARG A 104 -1.63 -0.70 -7.01
CA ARG A 104 -0.78 -1.56 -7.85
C ARG A 104 -0.33 -2.80 -7.08
N GLY A 105 0.21 -2.63 -5.86
CA GLY A 105 0.81 -3.70 -5.07
C GLY A 105 -0.17 -4.67 -4.43
N ARG A 106 -1.30 -4.18 -3.90
CA ARG A 106 -2.24 -5.02 -3.14
C ARG A 106 -3.56 -5.28 -3.85
N ASN A 107 -4.03 -4.38 -4.71
CA ASN A 107 -5.31 -4.58 -5.41
C ASN A 107 -5.10 -5.28 -6.76
N GLN A 108 -4.31 -4.69 -7.65
CA GLN A 108 -4.17 -5.15 -9.02
C GLN A 108 -3.41 -6.47 -9.15
N VAL A 109 -2.38 -6.70 -8.31
CA VAL A 109 -1.62 -7.97 -8.29
C VAL A 109 -2.53 -9.18 -8.06
N PHE A 110 -3.60 -9.04 -7.28
CA PHE A 110 -4.50 -10.14 -6.94
C PHE A 110 -5.81 -10.13 -7.75
N HIS A 111 -6.01 -9.13 -8.59
CA HIS A 111 -7.28 -8.98 -9.29
C HIS A 111 -7.34 -9.92 -10.49
N PHE A 112 -8.27 -10.88 -10.44
CA PHE A 112 -8.60 -11.69 -11.60
C PHE A 112 -9.37 -10.87 -12.63
N TRP A 113 -8.90 -10.86 -13.86
CA TRP A 113 -9.56 -10.20 -14.98
C TRP A 113 -10.09 -11.26 -15.95
N PRO A 114 -11.43 -11.39 -16.12
CA PRO A 114 -11.99 -12.34 -17.07
C PRO A 114 -11.39 -12.15 -18.47
N GLY A 115 -10.91 -13.24 -19.07
CA GLY A 115 -10.29 -13.23 -20.40
C GLY A 115 -8.89 -12.61 -20.47
N ARG A 116 -8.23 -12.33 -19.34
CA ARG A 116 -6.85 -11.84 -19.30
C ARG A 116 -6.03 -12.63 -18.28
N SER A 117 -5.05 -13.40 -18.74
CA SER A 117 -4.00 -13.93 -17.87
C SER A 117 -2.97 -12.82 -17.61
N ARG A 118 -3.29 -11.91 -16.67
CA ARG A 118 -2.34 -10.88 -16.28
C ARG A 118 -1.35 -11.47 -15.27
N THR A 119 -0.30 -12.09 -15.78
CA THR A 119 0.86 -12.46 -14.97
C THR A 119 1.79 -11.25 -14.84
N LEU A 120 2.57 -11.20 -13.77
CA LEU A 120 3.63 -10.21 -13.60
C LEU A 120 4.96 -10.82 -13.98
N ILE A 121 5.75 -10.17 -14.83
CA ILE A 121 7.15 -10.56 -15.03
C ILE A 121 8.00 -10.08 -13.84
N LEU A 122 9.18 -10.68 -13.64
CA LEU A 122 10.06 -10.36 -12.51
C LEU A 122 10.38 -8.86 -12.42
N ALA A 123 10.61 -8.20 -13.55
CA ALA A 123 10.89 -6.76 -13.59
C ALA A 123 9.70 -5.93 -13.08
N GLU A 124 8.46 -6.28 -13.45
CA GLU A 124 7.26 -5.59 -13.00
C GLU A 124 7.04 -5.79 -11.50
N ALA A 125 7.27 -7.01 -10.99
CA ALA A 125 7.19 -7.29 -9.56
C ALA A 125 8.19 -6.43 -8.76
N ARG A 126 9.44 -6.32 -9.23
CA ARG A 126 10.48 -5.46 -8.62
C ARG A 126 10.10 -3.98 -8.64
N GLU A 127 9.59 -3.47 -9.76
CA GLU A 127 9.10 -2.09 -9.86
C GLU A 127 7.96 -1.79 -8.89
N ILE A 128 7.02 -2.74 -8.73
CA ILE A 128 5.94 -2.60 -7.76
C ILE A 128 6.50 -2.54 -6.33
N ILE A 129 7.43 -3.43 -5.98
CA ILE A 129 8.09 -3.43 -4.66
C ILE A 129 8.82 -2.09 -4.41
N ALA A 130 9.59 -1.61 -5.37
CA ALA A 130 10.28 -0.32 -5.28
C ALA A 130 9.30 0.86 -5.18
N SER A 131 8.11 0.77 -5.77
CA SER A 131 7.06 1.79 -5.62
C SER A 131 6.48 1.82 -4.20
N ILE A 132 6.34 0.67 -3.56
CA ILE A 132 5.90 0.56 -2.16
C ILE A 132 6.94 1.19 -1.23
N GLU A 133 8.22 0.84 -1.41
CA GLU A 133 9.32 1.38 -0.60
C GLU A 133 9.39 2.91 -0.69
N ARG A 134 9.46 3.45 -1.90
CA ARG A 134 9.47 4.91 -2.13
C ARG A 134 8.26 5.62 -1.53
N ALA A 135 7.08 4.99 -1.58
CA ALA A 135 5.87 5.55 -1.00
C ALA A 135 5.96 5.64 0.53
N MET A 136 6.55 4.64 1.19
CA MET A 136 6.82 4.68 2.63
C MET A 136 7.85 5.75 2.99
N GLU A 137 8.96 5.83 2.24
CA GLU A 137 10.01 6.83 2.46
C GLU A 137 9.49 8.26 2.30
N MET A 138 8.68 8.50 1.26
CA MET A 138 8.05 9.80 1.03
C MET A 138 7.12 10.17 2.18
N ALA A 139 6.30 9.24 2.68
CA ALA A 139 5.43 9.51 3.83
C ALA A 139 6.22 9.88 5.09
N MET A 140 7.31 9.19 5.39
CA MET A 140 8.17 9.51 6.53
C MET A 140 8.75 10.93 6.42
N THR A 141 9.14 11.33 5.21
CA THR A 141 9.71 12.66 4.95
C THR A 141 8.66 13.77 5.01
N GLU A 142 7.54 13.60 4.30
CA GLU A 142 6.50 14.63 4.13
C GLU A 142 5.65 14.81 5.39
N CYS A 143 5.37 13.72 6.13
CA CYS A 143 4.61 13.79 7.37
C CYS A 143 5.48 14.13 8.59
N LYS A 144 6.81 14.20 8.44
CA LYS A 144 7.79 14.56 9.49
C LYS A 144 7.68 13.69 10.76
N ILE A 145 7.63 12.38 10.59
CA ILE A 145 7.43 11.36 11.66
C ILE A 145 8.51 10.28 11.63
#